data_AF-E1ZV16-F1
#
_entry.id   AF-E1ZV16-F1
#
_cell.length_a   1.000
_cell.length_b   1.000
_cell.length_c   1.000
_cell.angle_alpha   90.00
_cell.angle_beta   90.00
_cell.angle_gamma   90.00
#
_symmetry.space_group_name_H-M   'P 1'
#
loop_
_entity.id
_entity.type
_entity.pdbx_description
1 polymer ?
#
loop_
_entity_poly.entity_id
_entity_poly.type
_entity_poly.pdbx_seq_one_letter_code
_entity_poly.pdbx_strand_id
1 'polypeptide(L)'
;MEAKTVAATNVTNASSLVVSTQKPFTTTEVVYQRFAIEPMDQTAVIGSRVTLPCRVLDQKGPIQWTKDDFGLGAVRNLTGYERYAMIGSDEEGK
;
A
#
# COMPACT_ATOMS: atom_id res chain seq x y z
N MET A 1 -14.51 35.41 -33.35
CA MET A 1 -14.00 36.16 -32.19
C MET A 1 -12.72 35.50 -31.76
N GLU A 2 -11.62 36.21 -32.04
CA GLU A 2 -10.27 36.15 -31.45
C GLU A 2 -9.62 34.77 -31.24
N ALA A 3 -8.75 34.41 -32.18
CA ALA A 3 -7.60 33.56 -31.91
C ALA A 3 -6.52 34.40 -31.19
N LYS A 4 -5.83 33.85 -30.18
CA LYS A 4 -4.55 34.40 -29.73
C LYS A 4 -3.52 33.29 -29.52
N THR A 5 -2.79 33.03 -30.59
CA THR A 5 -1.52 32.31 -30.58
C THR A 5 -0.51 33.13 -29.78
N VAL A 6 0.04 32.56 -28.70
CA VAL A 6 1.20 33.15 -28.02
C VAL A 6 2.45 32.71 -28.78
N ALA A 7 3.07 33.65 -29.49
CA ALA A 7 4.39 33.48 -30.06
C ALA A 7 5.44 33.47 -28.92
N ALA A 8 6.20 32.38 -28.79
CA ALA A 8 7.38 32.36 -27.95
C ALA A 8 8.59 32.76 -28.80
N THR A 9 9.07 33.98 -28.57
CA THR A 9 10.21 34.62 -29.22
C THR A 9 11.51 33.90 -28.88
N ASN A 10 12.33 33.59 -29.89
CA ASN A 10 13.70 33.08 -29.69
C ASN A 10 14.54 34.14 -28.97
N VAL A 11 14.96 33.85 -27.73
CA VAL A 11 15.89 34.71 -26.98
C VAL A 11 17.32 34.32 -27.35
N THR A 12 18.02 35.29 -27.91
CA THR A 12 19.42 35.26 -28.32
C THR A 12 20.38 35.12 -27.13
N ASN A 13 21.50 34.47 -27.43
CA ASN A 13 22.65 34.24 -26.56
C ASN A 13 23.10 35.53 -25.84
N ALA A 14 22.87 35.59 -24.54
CA ALA A 14 23.51 36.52 -23.62
C ALA A 14 24.10 35.69 -22.49
N SER A 15 25.43 35.67 -22.41
CA SER A 15 26.18 35.06 -21.32
C SER A 15 25.85 35.75 -20.00
N SER A 16 24.93 35.15 -19.26
CA SER A 16 24.72 35.34 -17.84
C SER A 16 24.67 33.96 -17.21
N LEU A 17 25.52 33.73 -16.20
CA LEU A 17 25.55 32.50 -15.41
C LEU A 17 24.24 32.39 -14.64
N VAL A 18 23.21 31.87 -15.29
CA VAL A 18 21.95 31.49 -14.65
C VAL A 18 22.20 30.17 -13.95
N VAL A 19 22.77 30.23 -12.74
CA VAL A 19 22.57 29.14 -11.77
C VAL A 19 21.12 29.25 -11.32
N SER A 20 20.23 28.75 -12.18
CA SER A 20 18.83 28.53 -11.84
C SER A 20 18.83 27.46 -10.76
N THR A 21 18.63 27.88 -9.51
CA THR A 21 18.31 27.00 -8.39
C THR A 21 16.93 26.41 -8.63
N GLN A 22 16.79 25.55 -9.64
CA GLN A 22 15.69 24.60 -9.68
C GLN A 22 15.95 23.63 -8.54
N LYS A 23 15.23 23.83 -7.42
CA LYS A 23 15.09 22.79 -6.41
C LYS A 23 14.75 21.49 -7.14
N PRO A 24 15.43 20.37 -6.83
CA PRO A 24 14.98 19.09 -7.34
C PRO A 24 13.51 18.93 -6.94
N PHE A 25 12.64 18.76 -7.95
CA PHE A 25 11.24 18.48 -7.74
C PHE A 25 11.17 17.03 -7.29
N THR A 26 11.36 16.79 -5.99
CA THR A 26 11.12 15.48 -5.40
C THR A 26 9.61 15.31 -5.34
N THR A 27 9.03 14.65 -6.33
CA THR A 27 7.63 14.21 -6.24
C THR A 27 7.53 13.20 -5.11
N THR A 28 6.92 13.59 -3.99
CA THR A 28 6.60 12.67 -2.90
C THR A 28 5.52 11.71 -3.38
N GLU A 29 5.90 10.46 -3.69
CA GLU A 29 4.95 9.40 -4.00
C GLU A 29 4.27 8.93 -2.72
N VAL A 30 2.94 9.03 -2.65
CA VAL A 30 2.16 8.51 -1.52
C VAL A 30 1.85 7.04 -1.80
N VAL A 31 2.46 6.15 -1.01
CA VAL A 31 2.23 4.70 -1.12
C VAL A 31 1.19 4.23 -0.10
N TYR A 32 0.12 3.64 -0.60
CA TYR A 32 -1.00 3.13 0.20
C TYR A 32 -0.86 1.62 0.46
N GLN A 33 -1.32 1.19 1.64
CA GLN A 33 -1.42 -0.23 1.93
C GLN A 33 -2.43 -0.91 0.98
N ARG A 34 -2.13 -2.13 0.57
CA ARG A 34 -2.98 -2.89 -0.36
C ARG A 34 -2.80 -4.39 -0.15
N PHE A 35 -3.80 -5.17 -0.54
CA PHE A 35 -3.65 -6.61 -0.56
C PHE A 35 -2.79 -7.06 -1.75
N ALA A 36 -1.79 -7.90 -1.48
CA ALA A 36 -1.18 -8.75 -2.50
C ALA A 36 -1.94 -10.05 -2.69
N ILE A 37 -2.50 -10.58 -1.61
CA ILE A 37 -3.28 -11.81 -1.60
C ILE A 37 -4.46 -11.62 -0.64
N GLU A 38 -5.66 -11.90 -1.15
CA GLU A 38 -6.90 -11.88 -0.38
C GLU A 38 -7.38 -13.31 -0.12
N PRO A 39 -8.06 -13.56 1.01
CA PRO A 39 -8.65 -14.86 1.27
C PRO A 39 -9.75 -15.17 0.27
N MET A 40 -9.82 -16.43 -0.14
CA MET A 40 -10.88 -16.96 -0.99
C MET A 40 -11.69 -18.01 -0.23
N ASP A 41 -12.88 -18.29 -0.74
CA ASP A 41 -13.77 -19.32 -0.18
C ASP A 41 -13.09 -20.69 -0.17
N GLN A 42 -13.14 -21.36 0.98
CA GLN A 42 -12.55 -22.67 1.18
C GLN A 42 -13.54 -23.59 1.89
N THR A 43 -13.59 -24.84 1.43
CA THR A 43 -14.32 -25.92 2.12
C THR A 43 -13.31 -26.80 2.84
N ALA A 44 -13.55 -27.07 4.12
CA ALA A 44 -12.70 -27.93 4.94
C ALA A 44 -13.52 -29.02 5.62
N VAL A 45 -12.92 -30.20 5.82
CA VAL A 45 -13.53 -31.30 6.56
C VAL A 45 -13.37 -31.04 8.06
N ILE A 46 -14.37 -31.44 8.86
CA ILE A 46 -14.29 -31.31 10.33
C ILE A 46 -13.06 -32.04 10.87
N GLY A 47 -12.32 -31.38 11.75
CA GLY A 47 -11.08 -31.90 12.35
C GLY A 47 -9.83 -31.63 11.51
N SER A 48 -9.96 -31.17 10.26
CA SER A 48 -8.81 -30.76 9.45
C SER A 48 -8.34 -29.34 9.82
N ARG A 49 -7.09 -29.04 9.44
CA ARG A 49 -6.51 -27.69 9.53
C ARG A 49 -6.80 -26.94 8.24
N VAL A 50 -7.29 -25.70 8.36
CA VAL A 50 -7.46 -24.76 7.24
C VAL A 50 -6.58 -23.53 7.46
N THR A 51 -6.15 -22.90 6.38
CA THR A 51 -5.39 -21.64 6.42
C THR A 51 -5.98 -20.70 5.38
N LEU A 52 -6.43 -19.53 5.84
CA LEU A 52 -6.90 -18.47 4.95
C LEU A 52 -5.71 -17.57 4.60
N PRO A 53 -5.27 -17.55 3.33
CA PRO A 53 -4.12 -16.75 2.95
C PRO A 53 -4.50 -15.27 2.96
N CYS A 54 -3.59 -14.43 3.48
CA CYS A 54 -3.69 -12.98 3.40
C CYS A 54 -2.28 -12.42 3.39
N ARG A 55 -2.02 -11.49 2.46
CA ARG A 55 -0.77 -10.73 2.42
C ARG A 55 -1.06 -9.29 2.09
N VAL A 56 -0.57 -8.38 2.92
CA VAL A 56 -0.70 -6.93 2.75
C VAL A 56 0.66 -6.37 2.38
N LEU A 57 0.72 -5.57 1.32
CA LEU A 57 1.90 -4.78 0.96
C LEU A 57 1.76 -3.38 1.51
N ASP A 58 2.91 -2.76 1.77
CA ASP A 58 3.01 -1.39 2.24
C ASP A 58 2.23 -1.17 3.56
N GLN A 59 2.20 -2.20 4.42
CA GLN A 59 1.41 -2.24 5.65
C GLN A 59 1.71 -1.03 6.55
N LYS A 60 0.67 -0.25 6.87
CA LYS A 60 0.80 0.96 7.72
C LYS A 60 0.30 0.75 9.15
N GLY A 61 -0.56 -0.25 9.38
CA GLY A 61 -1.22 -0.49 10.66
C GLY A 61 -1.37 -1.98 11.00
N PRO A 62 -1.99 -2.29 12.14
CA PRO A 62 -2.23 -3.68 12.55
C PRO A 62 -3.18 -4.38 11.58
N ILE A 63 -2.95 -5.68 11.35
CA ILE A 63 -3.85 -6.56 10.60
C ILE A 63 -4.73 -7.32 11.59
N GLN A 64 -6.00 -7.49 11.24
CA GLN A 64 -6.97 -8.23 12.03
C GLN A 64 -7.86 -9.08 11.12
N TRP A 65 -8.15 -10.29 11.56
CA TRP A 65 -9.20 -11.13 10.98
C TRP A 65 -10.54 -10.85 11.64
N THR A 66 -11.60 -10.89 10.83
CA THR A 66 -12.97 -10.92 11.32
C THR A 66 -13.60 -12.27 11.02
N LYS A 67 -14.54 -12.68 11.86
CA LYS A 67 -15.41 -13.82 11.60
C LYS A 67 -16.84 -13.41 11.96
N ASP A 68 -17.76 -13.51 11.01
CA ASP A 68 -19.16 -13.10 11.20
C ASP A 68 -19.23 -11.65 11.74
N ASP A 69 -18.44 -10.77 11.14
CA ASP A 69 -18.25 -9.36 11.53
C ASP A 69 -17.66 -9.10 12.94
N PHE A 70 -17.19 -10.15 13.64
CA PHE A 70 -16.51 -10.03 14.93
C PHE A 70 -14.98 -10.02 14.77
N GLY A 71 -14.30 -9.03 15.34
CA GLY A 71 -12.83 -8.91 15.30
C GLY A 71 -12.13 -9.87 16.27
N LEU A 72 -11.21 -10.69 15.76
CA LEU A 72 -10.47 -11.69 16.58
C LEU A 72 -9.29 -11.10 17.37
N GLY A 73 -8.96 -9.83 17.12
CA GLY A 73 -7.82 -9.12 17.71
C GLY A 73 -6.63 -8.95 16.76
N ALA A 74 -5.69 -8.09 17.16
CA ALA A 74 -4.51 -7.72 16.37
C ALA A 74 -3.23 -8.51 16.73
N VAL A 75 -3.27 -9.31 17.81
CA VAL A 75 -2.11 -10.11 18.24
C VAL A 75 -2.11 -11.45 17.53
N ARG A 76 -0.95 -11.87 17.02
CA ARG A 76 -0.81 -13.08 16.18
C ARG A 76 -1.31 -14.37 16.81
N ASN A 77 -1.23 -14.51 18.12
CA ASN A 77 -1.70 -15.70 18.83
C ASN A 77 -3.23 -15.74 19.05
N LEU A 78 -3.96 -14.67 18.73
CA LEU A 78 -5.40 -14.53 18.93
C LEU A 78 -5.87 -15.02 20.32
N THR A 79 -5.24 -14.52 21.39
CA THR A 79 -5.54 -14.89 22.79
C THR A 79 -7.07 -14.91 23.04
N GLY A 80 -7.58 -16.04 23.54
CA GLY A 80 -9.03 -16.29 23.68
C GLY A 80 -9.61 -17.21 22.60
N TYR A 81 -8.88 -17.46 21.50
CA TYR A 81 -9.24 -18.39 20.43
C TYR A 81 -8.22 -19.51 20.27
N GLU A 82 -8.32 -20.55 21.10
CA GLU A 82 -7.31 -21.64 21.20
C GLU A 82 -6.97 -22.35 19.87
N ARG A 83 -7.88 -22.31 18.89
CA ARG A 83 -7.71 -22.99 17.60
C ARG A 83 -7.27 -22.05 16.47
N TYR A 84 -7.16 -20.74 16.71
CA TYR A 84 -6.86 -19.74 15.68
C TYR A 84 -5.54 -19.05 15.97
N ALA A 85 -4.78 -18.76 14.91
CA ALA A 85 -3.57 -17.95 14.99
C ALA A 85 -3.31 -17.29 13.63
N MET A 86 -2.73 -16.10 13.64
CA MET A 86 -2.17 -15.44 12.45
C MET A 86 -0.72 -15.88 12.27
N ILE A 87 -0.52 -16.82 11.34
CA ILE A 87 0.80 -17.31 10.94
C ILE A 87 1.45 -16.38 9.90
N GLY A 88 2.76 -16.54 9.65
CA GLY A 88 3.54 -15.66 8.77
C GLY A 88 4.26 -14.53 9.50
N SER A 89 4.83 -13.57 8.76
CA SER A 89 5.59 -12.45 9.32
C SER A 89 5.17 -11.10 8.71
N ASP A 90 5.35 -10.01 9.45
CA ASP A 90 4.99 -8.65 8.99
C ASP A 90 6.02 -8.08 7.99
N GLU A 91 7.17 -8.75 7.85
CA GLU A 91 8.25 -8.35 6.94
C GLU A 91 8.01 -8.77 5.49
N GLU A 92 7.20 -9.81 5.24
CA GLU A 92 6.85 -10.27 3.89
C GLU A 92 6.02 -9.24 3.08
N GLY A 93 5.55 -8.19 3.75
CA GLY A 93 4.70 -7.13 3.21
C GLY A 93 5.34 -5.74 3.14
N LYS A 94 6.64 -5.61 3.44
CA LYS A 94 7.35 -4.33 3.41
C LYS A 94 7.74 -3.87 2.00
#